data_AF-A0A928MJN4-F1
#
_entry.id   AF-A0A928MJN4-F1
#
_cell.length_a   1.000
_cell.length_b   1.000
_cell.length_c   1.000
_cell.angle_alpha   90.00
_cell.angle_beta   90.00
_cell.angle_gamma   90.00
#
_symmetry.space_group_name_H-M   'P 1'
#
loop_
_entity.id
_entity.type
_entity.pdbx_description
1 polymer ?
#
loop_
_entity_poly.entity_id
_entity_poly.type
_entity_poly.pdbx_seq_one_letter_code
_entity_poly.pdbx_strand_id
1 'polypeptide(L)'
;GREPLLSELAQRTGMTAEEAALCASAPLTVSSLDEPLGEDGGTLLDLCGQDEEDRVVDRIALREAMKQLDAPERAVLDLRYFRDMTQQKTGEALGLSQVKVSRMEKKALQKLRALLI
;
A
#
# COMPACT_ATOMS: atom_id res chain seq x y z
N GLY A 1 21.48 42.46 6.85
CA GLY A 1 21.89 41.69 5.66
C GLY A 1 20.66 41.05 5.06
N ARG A 2 20.62 40.82 3.74
CA ARG A 2 19.53 40.10 3.09
C ARG A 2 19.75 38.59 3.16
N GLU A 3 18.68 37.80 3.13
CA GLU A 3 18.79 36.36 2.87
C GLU A 3 19.35 36.13 1.46
N PRO A 4 20.28 35.18 1.29
CA PRO A 4 20.86 34.84 0.00
C PRO A 4 19.83 34.15 -0.90
N LEU A 5 19.93 34.41 -2.21
CA LEU A 5 19.11 33.73 -3.20
C LEU A 5 19.64 32.31 -3.47
N LEU A 6 18.75 31.42 -3.89
CA LEU A 6 19.09 30.04 -4.23
C LEU A 6 20.13 29.94 -5.35
N SER A 7 20.09 30.88 -6.30
CA SER A 7 21.08 31.02 -7.38
C SER A 7 22.46 31.42 -6.87
N GLU A 8 22.54 32.24 -5.82
CA GLU A 8 23.80 32.62 -5.19
C GLU A 8 24.40 31.45 -4.41
N LEU A 9 23.56 30.64 -3.76
CA LEU A 9 23.97 29.41 -3.09
C LEU A 9 24.49 28.37 -4.09
N ALA A 10 23.77 28.16 -5.20
CA ALA A 10 24.16 27.27 -6.29
C ALA A 10 25.53 27.65 -6.89
N GLN A 11 25.73 28.94 -7.21
CA GLN A 11 27.01 29.44 -7.75
C GLN A 11 28.18 29.24 -6.78
N ARG A 12 27.97 29.41 -5.47
CA ARG A 12 29.03 29.25 -4.47
C ARG A 12 29.36 27.80 -4.14
N THR A 13 28.40 26.89 -4.32
CA THR A 13 28.56 25.46 -4.00
C THR A 13 28.90 24.62 -5.21
N GLY A 14 28.85 25.19 -6.43
CA GLY A 14 29.06 24.46 -7.68
C GLY A 14 27.90 23.53 -8.04
N MET A 15 26.75 23.69 -7.38
CA MET A 15 25.53 22.93 -7.64
C MET A 15 24.68 23.61 -8.71
N THR A 16 23.80 22.85 -9.35
CA THR A 16 22.70 23.43 -10.11
C THR A 16 21.66 24.07 -9.17
N ALA A 17 20.84 24.99 -9.69
CA ALA A 17 19.78 25.61 -8.90
C ALA A 17 18.75 24.57 -8.39
N GLU A 18 18.53 23.50 -9.16
CA GLU A 18 17.64 22.40 -8.81
C GLU A 18 18.20 21.55 -7.66
N GLU A 19 19.49 21.22 -7.70
CA GLU A 19 20.17 20.49 -6.60
C GLU A 19 20.24 21.33 -5.32
N ALA A 20 20.49 22.64 -5.45
CA ALA A 20 20.47 23.57 -4.32
C ALA A 20 19.07 23.68 -3.70
N ALA A 21 18.01 23.67 -4.51
CA ALA A 21 16.63 23.63 -4.05
C ALA A 21 16.31 22.34 -3.28
N LEU A 22 16.75 21.20 -3.82
CA LEU A 22 16.54 19.89 -3.21
C LEU A 22 17.28 19.76 -1.86
N CYS A 23 18.50 20.27 -1.77
CA CYS A 23 19.24 20.29 -0.51
C CYS A 23 18.60 21.22 0.52
N ALA A 24 18.05 22.36 0.09
CA ALA A 24 17.37 23.31 0.96
C ALA A 24 16.00 22.79 1.45
N SER A 25 15.34 21.93 0.67
CA SER A 25 14.06 21.31 1.04
C SER A 25 14.20 20.00 1.81
N ALA A 26 15.42 19.47 1.93
CA ALA A 26 15.68 18.30 2.75
C ALA A 26 15.30 18.60 4.21
N PRO A 27 14.54 17.71 4.88
CA PRO A 27 14.25 17.89 6.29
C PRO A 27 15.57 17.81 7.07
N LEU A 28 16.02 18.95 7.58
CA LEU A 28 17.28 19.08 8.31
C LEU A 28 17.19 18.53 9.74
N THR A 29 15.98 18.26 10.23
CA THR A 29 15.71 17.79 11.59
C THR A 29 14.71 16.64 11.57
N VAL A 30 15.03 15.56 12.28
CA VAL A 30 14.11 14.46 12.56
C VAL A 30 13.35 14.80 13.85
N SER A 31 12.03 14.77 13.81
CA SER A 31 11.18 14.94 15.00
C SER A 31 11.11 13.66 15.83
N SER A 32 10.95 13.80 17.15
CA SER A 32 10.75 12.65 18.03
C SER A 32 9.36 12.07 17.82
N LEU A 33 9.25 10.73 17.74
CA LEU A 33 7.93 10.09 17.69
C LEU A 33 7.14 10.28 19.00
N ASP A 34 7.83 10.50 20.12
CA ASP A 34 7.22 10.79 21.43
C ASP A 34 6.86 12.28 21.61
N GLU A 35 7.03 13.11 20.57
CA GLU A 35 6.69 14.54 20.66
C GLU A 35 5.17 14.71 20.81
N PRO A 36 4.69 15.42 21.86
CA PRO A 36 3.27 15.61 22.08
C PRO A 36 2.66 16.58 21.06
N LEU A 37 1.55 16.16 20.47
CA LEU A 37 0.71 16.92 19.55
C LEU A 37 -0.42 17.60 20.33
N GLY A 38 -0.28 18.91 20.54
CA GLY A 38 -1.31 19.72 21.19
C GLY A 38 -1.55 19.39 22.67
N GLU A 39 -2.64 19.94 23.23
CA GLU A 39 -2.97 19.78 24.65
C GLU A 39 -3.65 18.45 24.98
N ASP A 40 -4.14 17.72 23.96
CA ASP A 40 -4.89 16.47 24.11
C ASP A 40 -4.00 15.24 24.35
N GLY A 41 -2.67 15.41 24.38
CA GLY A 41 -1.72 14.40 24.84
C GLY A 41 -1.40 13.27 23.85
N GLY A 42 -1.85 13.36 22.60
CA GLY A 42 -1.40 12.46 21.53
C GLY A 42 0.05 12.71 21.15
N THR A 43 0.74 11.73 20.56
CA THR A 43 2.13 11.82 20.10
C THR A 43 2.24 11.67 18.59
N LEU A 44 3.36 12.11 17.99
CA LEU A 44 3.62 11.86 16.56
C LEU A 44 3.55 10.37 16.20
N LEU A 45 3.92 9.47 17.12
CA LEU A 45 3.81 8.02 16.95
C LEU A 45 2.36 7.56 16.73
N ASP A 46 1.41 8.15 17.44
CA ASP A 46 0.00 7.76 17.38
C ASP A 46 -0.61 8.01 15.99
N LEU A 47 -0.05 8.97 15.23
CA LEU A 47 -0.43 9.21 13.83
C LEU A 47 0.25 8.23 12.86
N CYS A 48 1.41 7.69 13.21
CA CYS A 48 2.16 6.76 12.36
C CYS A 48 1.66 5.31 12.45
N GLY A 49 0.98 4.93 13.53
CA GLY A 49 0.54 3.54 13.79
C GLY A 49 -0.80 3.14 13.18
N GLN A 50 -1.70 4.10 12.91
CA GLN A 50 -3.09 3.80 12.52
C GLN A 50 -3.17 2.99 11.20
N ASP A 51 -2.32 3.33 10.22
CA ASP A 51 -2.30 2.65 8.92
C ASP A 51 -1.86 1.18 9.00
N GLU A 52 -1.00 0.81 9.96
CA GLU A 52 -0.49 -0.56 10.09
C GLU A 52 -1.49 -1.45 10.84
N GLU A 53 -2.15 -0.92 11.88
CA GLU A 53 -3.19 -1.61 12.64
C GLU A 53 -4.41 -1.92 11.77
N ASP A 54 -4.90 -0.94 11.01
CA ASP A 54 -6.02 -1.12 10.08
C ASP A 54 -5.71 -2.19 9.03
N ARG A 55 -4.49 -2.22 8.50
CA ARG A 55 -4.04 -3.27 7.56
C ARG A 55 -4.01 -4.65 8.19
N VAL A 56 -3.68 -4.77 9.47
CA VAL A 56 -3.68 -6.05 10.18
C VAL A 56 -5.11 -6.55 10.32
N VAL A 57 -6.04 -5.68 10.71
CA VAL A 57 -7.48 -5.99 10.80
C VAL A 57 -8.02 -6.43 9.44
N ASP A 58 -7.75 -5.68 8.38
CA ASP A 58 -8.15 -6.02 7.01
C ASP A 58 -7.62 -7.38 6.56
N ARG A 59 -6.36 -7.70 6.88
CA ARG A 59 -5.76 -9.00 6.56
C ARG A 59 -6.43 -10.14 7.32
N ILE A 60 -6.83 -9.93 8.57
CA ILE A 60 -7.55 -10.93 9.36
C ILE A 60 -8.95 -11.14 8.78
N ALA A 61 -9.68 -10.05 8.51
CA ALA A 61 -11.00 -10.10 7.91
C ALA A 61 -10.98 -10.81 6.55
N LEU A 62 -10.03 -10.47 5.68
CA LEU A 62 -9.84 -11.13 4.39
C LEU A 62 -9.53 -12.62 4.54
N ARG A 63 -8.67 -13.02 5.50
CA ARG A 63 -8.37 -14.43 5.76
C ARG A 63 -9.62 -15.21 6.17
N GLU A 64 -10.48 -14.64 7.02
CA GLU A 64 -11.74 -15.27 7.41
C GLU A 64 -12.72 -15.35 6.23
N ALA A 65 -12.87 -14.27 5.45
CA ALA A 65 -13.70 -14.27 4.26
C ALA A 65 -13.24 -15.33 3.22
N MET A 66 -11.94 -15.49 3.04
CA MET A 66 -11.35 -16.51 2.17
C MET A 66 -11.68 -17.95 2.63
N LYS A 67 -11.89 -18.19 3.94
CA LYS A 67 -12.32 -19.51 4.44
C LYS A 67 -13.74 -19.87 4.02
N GLN A 68 -14.59 -18.90 3.72
CA GLN A 68 -15.96 -19.11 3.26
C GLN A 68 -16.06 -19.40 1.75
N LEU A 69 -14.97 -19.27 1.01
CA LEU A 69 -14.93 -19.66 -0.40
C LEU A 69 -14.76 -21.17 -0.55
N ASP A 70 -15.49 -21.73 -1.52
CA ASP A 70 -15.41 -23.13 -1.89
C ASP A 70 -13.99 -23.43 -2.43
N ALA A 71 -13.50 -24.67 -2.28
CA ALA A 71 -12.13 -25.03 -2.66
C ALA A 71 -11.72 -24.62 -4.09
N PRO A 72 -12.58 -24.75 -5.13
CA PRO A 72 -12.25 -24.31 -6.49
C PRO A 72 -12.13 -22.78 -6.62
N GLU A 73 -12.99 -22.02 -5.93
CA GLU A 73 -12.97 -20.56 -5.94
C GLU A 73 -11.67 -20.04 -5.29
N ARG A 74 -11.29 -20.66 -4.16
CA ARG A 74 -10.04 -20.33 -3.46
C ARG A 74 -8.81 -20.64 -4.29
N ALA A 75 -8.78 -21.78 -4.97
CA ALA A 75 -7.68 -22.16 -5.87
C ALA A 75 -7.54 -21.18 -7.04
N VAL A 76 -8.65 -20.71 -7.61
CA VAL A 76 -8.63 -19.68 -8.66
C VAL A 76 -8.02 -18.38 -8.12
N LEU A 77 -8.42 -17.92 -6.94
CA LEU A 77 -7.85 -16.69 -6.37
C LEU A 77 -6.37 -16.82 -5.99
N ASP A 78 -5.92 -17.97 -5.48
CA ASP A 78 -4.49 -18.24 -5.21
C ASP A 78 -3.65 -18.03 -6.47
N LEU A 79 -4.04 -18.70 -7.56
CA LEU A 79 -3.30 -18.61 -8.82
C LEU A 79 -3.37 -17.21 -9.44
N ARG A 80 -4.53 -16.54 -9.37
CA ARG A 80 -4.75 -15.23 -9.98
C ARG A 80 -4.05 -14.08 -9.27
N TYR A 81 -4.01 -14.09 -7.93
CA TYR A 81 -3.59 -12.94 -7.14
C TYR A 81 -2.35 -13.18 -6.28
N PHE A 82 -2.04 -14.43 -5.90
CA PHE A 82 -0.84 -14.75 -5.13
C PHE A 82 0.30 -15.27 -6.02
N ARG A 83 -0.03 -15.78 -7.21
CA ARG A 83 0.96 -16.27 -8.19
C ARG A 83 0.95 -15.53 -9.52
N ASP A 84 0.20 -14.43 -9.60
CA ASP A 84 0.11 -13.55 -10.77
C ASP A 84 -0.16 -14.26 -12.11
N MET A 85 -0.87 -15.40 -12.08
CA MET A 85 -1.21 -16.14 -13.29
C MET A 85 -2.37 -15.48 -14.01
N THR A 86 -2.35 -15.46 -15.35
CA THR A 86 -3.51 -15.02 -16.14
C THR A 86 -4.68 -16.00 -16.01
N GLN A 87 -5.90 -15.59 -16.33
CA GLN A 87 -7.07 -16.48 -16.32
C GLN A 87 -6.88 -17.69 -17.26
N GLN A 88 -6.18 -17.49 -18.38
CA GLN A 88 -5.84 -18.57 -19.31
C GLN A 88 -4.89 -19.58 -18.66
N LYS A 89 -3.75 -19.12 -18.12
CA LYS A 89 -2.77 -20.00 -17.43
C LYS A 89 -3.39 -20.69 -16.21
N THR A 90 -4.27 -20.00 -15.50
CA THR A 90 -5.03 -20.57 -14.37
C THR A 90 -5.97 -21.68 -14.84
N GLY A 91 -6.64 -21.48 -15.99
CA GLY A 91 -7.48 -22.50 -16.61
C GLY A 91 -6.68 -23.74 -17.02
N GLU A 92 -5.54 -23.55 -17.67
CA GLU A 92 -4.60 -24.61 -18.02
C GLU A 92 -4.15 -25.41 -16.78
N ALA A 93 -3.77 -24.72 -15.70
CA ALA A 93 -3.33 -25.35 -14.45
C ALA A 93 -4.44 -26.14 -13.72
N LEU A 94 -5.70 -25.70 -13.84
CA LEU A 94 -6.84 -26.32 -13.17
C LEU A 94 -7.63 -27.29 -14.07
N GLY A 95 -7.25 -27.45 -15.33
CA GLY A 95 -8.02 -28.24 -16.31
C GLY A 95 -9.38 -27.63 -16.66
N LEU A 96 -9.50 -26.30 -16.62
CA LEU A 96 -10.72 -25.54 -16.85
C LEU A 96 -10.56 -24.56 -18.01
N SER A 97 -11.66 -24.18 -18.65
CA SER A 97 -11.61 -23.10 -19.65
C SER A 97 -11.40 -21.74 -18.98
N GLN A 98 -10.74 -20.81 -19.69
CA GLN A 98 -10.57 -19.42 -19.25
C GLN A 98 -11.92 -18.77 -18.88
N VAL A 99 -12.99 -19.04 -19.63
CA VAL A 99 -14.34 -18.52 -19.34
C VAL A 99 -14.87 -19.06 -18.00
N LYS A 100 -14.63 -20.33 -17.68
CA LYS A 100 -15.04 -20.92 -16.41
C LYS A 100 -14.25 -20.31 -15.25
N VAL A 101 -12.93 -20.10 -15.43
CA VAL A 101 -12.10 -19.38 -14.45
C VAL A 101 -12.63 -17.97 -14.22
N SER A 102 -12.90 -17.21 -15.29
CA SER A 102 -13.45 -15.85 -15.21
C SER A 102 -14.76 -15.79 -14.41
N ARG A 103 -15.68 -16.72 -14.65
CA ARG A 103 -16.94 -16.81 -13.90
C ARG A 103 -16.72 -17.12 -12.42
N MET A 104 -15.84 -18.06 -12.10
CA MET A 104 -15.53 -18.41 -10.70
C MET A 104 -14.82 -17.26 -9.98
N GLU A 105 -13.84 -16.61 -10.62
CA GLU A 105 -13.14 -15.45 -10.08
C GLU A 105 -14.14 -14.33 -9.76
N LYS A 106 -15.03 -13.99 -10.71
CA LYS A 106 -16.07 -12.98 -10.50
C LYS A 106 -16.99 -13.34 -9.33
N LYS A 107 -17.45 -14.59 -9.24
CA LYS A 107 -18.32 -15.07 -8.15
C LYS A 107 -17.61 -15.04 -6.80
N ALA A 108 -16.35 -15.47 -6.74
CA ALA A 108 -15.53 -15.45 -5.54
C ALA A 108 -15.31 -14.02 -5.04
N LEU A 109 -14.94 -13.09 -5.92
CA LEU A 109 -14.78 -11.67 -5.59
C LEU A 109 -16.09 -11.02 -5.12
N GLN A 110 -17.23 -11.40 -5.70
CA GLN A 110 -18.54 -10.94 -5.22
C GLN A 110 -18.85 -11.44 -3.81
N LYS A 111 -18.55 -12.72 -3.50
CA LYS A 111 -18.68 -13.26 -2.14
C LYS A 111 -17.79 -12.52 -1.15
N LEU A 112 -16.51 -12.31 -1.48
CA LEU A 112 -15.58 -11.58 -0.62
C LEU A 112 -16.05 -10.15 -0.36
N ARG A 113 -16.51 -9.44 -1.40
CA ARG A 113 -17.06 -8.09 -1.25
C ARG A 113 -18.29 -8.04 -0.34
N ALA A 114 -19.11 -9.07 -0.31
CA ALA A 114 -20.27 -9.11 0.57
C ALA A 114 -19.90 -9.42 2.04
N LEU A 115 -18.73 -10.03 2.27
CA LEU A 115 -18.25 -10.40 3.61
C LEU A 115 -17.35 -9.35 4.25
N LEU A 116 -16.80 -8.42 3.45
CA LEU A 116 -15.83 -7.40 3.87
C LEU A 116 -16.46 -5.99 3.91
N ILE A 117 -17.75 -5.91 4.26
CA ILE A 117 -18.51 -4.65 4.42
C ILE A 117 -18.62 -4.32 5.89
#